data_AF-A0A538B8A4-F1
#
_entry.id   AF-A0A538B8A4-F1
#
_cell.length_a   1.000
_cell.length_b   1.000
_cell.length_c   1.000
_cell.angle_alpha   90.00
_cell.angle_beta   90.00
_cell.angle_gamma   90.00
#
_symmetry.space_group_name_H-M   'P 1'
#
loop_
_entity.id
_entity.type
_entity.pdbx_description
1 polymer ?
#
loop_
_entity_poly.entity_id
_entity_poly.type
_entity_poly.pdbx_seq_one_letter_code
_entity_poly.pdbx_strand_id
1 'polypeptide(L)' 'MSWQQDDFVRSLTSASANTVAAYRRDLEAFCTWAERGGVDGPEAVDRILLRRYLAYVATSGL' A
#
# COMPACT_ATOMS: atom_id res chain seq x y z
N MET A 1 1.42 -3.88 -14.05
CA MET A 1 0.91 -2.49 -14.24
C MET A 1 1.49 -1.60 -13.16
N SER A 2 1.47 -0.27 -13.28
CA SER A 2 1.88 0.61 -12.18
C SER A 2 0.87 0.55 -11.02
N TRP A 3 1.31 0.78 -9.78
CA TRP A 3 0.48 0.72 -8.57
C TRP A 3 -0.66 1.76 -8.49
N GLN A 4 -0.66 2.79 -9.33
CA GLN A 4 -1.72 3.83 -9.41
C GLN A 4 -2.03 4.54 -8.08
N GLN A 5 -1.02 4.70 -7.20
CA GLN A 5 -1.18 5.28 -5.87
C GLN A 5 -1.72 6.72 -5.92
N ASP A 6 -1.25 7.52 -6.87
CA ASP A 6 -1.68 8.92 -7.02
C ASP A 6 -3.13 9.06 -7.46
N ASP A 7 -3.61 8.19 -8.35
CA ASP A 7 -5.01 8.19 -8.79
C ASP A 7 -5.95 7.75 -7.67
N PHE A 8 -5.53 6.75 -6.88
CA PHE A 8 -6.26 6.36 -5.68
C PHE A 8 -6.34 7.53 -4.68
N VAL A 9 -5.22 8.19 -4.37
CA VAL A 9 -5.20 9.34 -3.46
C VAL A 9 -6.10 10.48 -3.96
N ARG A 10 -6.09 10.77 -5.27
CA ARG A 10 -6.98 11.79 -5.88
C ARG A 10 -8.46 11.43 -5.77
N SER A 11 -8.80 10.15 -5.74
CA SER A 11 -10.18 9.68 -5.60
C SER A 11 -10.79 9.92 -4.20
N LEU A 12 -9.97 10.19 -3.18
CA LEU A 12 -10.38 10.44 -1.79
C LEU A 12 -10.96 11.85 -1.57
N THR A 13 -11.93 12.26 -2.38
CA THR A 13 -12.45 13.65 -2.45
C THR A 13 -13.09 14.17 -1.16
N SER A 14 -13.54 13.29 -0.27
CA SER A 14 -14.18 13.63 1.01
C SER A 14 -13.29 13.37 2.23
N ALA A 15 -12.04 12.95 2.03
CA ALA A 15 -11.12 12.65 3.12
C ALA A 15 -10.42 13.92 3.61
N SER A 16 -10.11 13.98 4.91
CA SER A 16 -9.27 15.05 5.46
C SER A 16 -7.84 14.95 4.89
N ALA A 17 -7.11 16.07 4.89
CA ALA A 17 -5.70 16.07 4.47
C ALA A 17 -4.84 15.07 5.26
N ASN A 18 -5.11 14.91 6.56
CA ASN A 18 -4.40 13.94 7.40
C ASN A 18 -4.73 12.49 7.00
N THR A 19 -5.99 12.20 6.67
CA THR A 19 -6.41 10.89 6.17
C THR A 19 -5.74 10.57 4.84
N VAL A 20 -5.68 11.53 3.91
CA VAL A 20 -5.00 11.34 2.62
C VAL A 20 -3.52 11.06 2.81
N ALA A 21 -2.84 11.81 3.69
CA ALA A 21 -1.42 11.61 3.99
C ALA A 21 -1.15 10.22 4.59
N ALA A 22 -2.01 9.76 5.52
CA ALA A 22 -1.90 8.42 6.10
C ALA A 22 -2.05 7.33 5.04
N TYR A 23 -3.09 7.39 4.19
CA TYR A 23 -3.31 6.41 3.13
C TYR A 23 -2.16 6.38 2.11
N ARG A 24 -1.63 7.55 1.73
CA ARG A 24 -0.45 7.64 0.86
C ARG A 24 0.74 6.91 1.47
N ARG A 25 1.08 7.24 2.72
CA ARG A 25 2.21 6.61 3.43
C ARG A 25 2.05 5.10 3.53
N ASP A 26 0.86 4.62 3.86
CA ASP A 26 0.58 3.20 4.02
C ASP A 26 0.69 2.44 2.69
N LEU A 27 0.19 3.04 1.60
CA LEU A 27 0.31 2.48 0.26
C LEU A 27 1.76 2.47 -0.23
N GLU A 28 2.52 3.56 -0.02
CA GLU A 28 3.93 3.63 -0.39
C GLU A 28 4.75 2.55 0.33
N ALA A 29 4.50 2.36 1.63
CA ALA A 29 5.13 1.31 2.43
C ALA A 29 4.79 -0.09 1.90
N PHE A 30 3.52 -0.35 1.60
CA PHE A 30 3.08 -1.63 1.04
C PHE A 30 3.71 -1.90 -0.33
N CYS A 31 3.63 -0.95 -1.27
CA CYS A 31 4.15 -1.11 -2.63
C CYS A 31 5.67 -1.36 -2.60
N THR A 32 6.41 -0.57 -1.81
CA THR A 32 7.86 -0.74 -1.63
C THR A 32 8.20 -2.13 -1.07
N TRP A 33 7.43 -2.61 -0.10
CA TRP A 33 7.62 -3.94 0.47
C TRP A 33 7.31 -5.05 -0.54
N ALA A 34 6.22 -4.89 -1.29
CA ALA A 34 5.77 -5.85 -2.29
C ALA A 34 6.76 -5.96 -3.47
N GLU A 35 7.26 -4.83 -3.97
CA GLU A 35 8.26 -4.76 -5.05
C GLU A 35 9.57 -5.45 -4.65
N ARG A 36 10.04 -5.26 -3.42
CA ARG A 36 11.19 -6.01 -2.87
C ARG A 36 10.96 -7.52 -2.82
N GLY A 37 9.69 -7.93 -2.73
CA GLY A 37 9.25 -9.33 -2.80
C GLY A 37 8.99 -9.85 -4.22
N GLY A 38 9.24 -9.06 -5.25
CA GLY A 38 9.02 -9.42 -6.66
C GLY A 38 7.57 -9.27 -7.14
N VAL A 39 6.77 -8.45 -6.46
CA VAL A 39 5.39 -8.13 -6.87
C VAL A 39 5.40 -6.77 -7.57
N ASP A 40 5.17 -6.78 -8.88
CA ASP A 40 5.33 -5.59 -9.73
C ASP A 40 4.03 -4.80 -9.94
N GLY A 41 2.92 -5.21 -9.31
CA GLY A 41 1.64 -4.53 -9.48
C GLY A 41 0.47 -5.10 -8.68
N PRO A 42 -0.64 -4.36 -8.61
CA PRO A 42 -1.82 -4.70 -7.80
C PRO A 42 -2.51 -6.01 -8.23
N GLU A 43 -2.38 -6.41 -9.49
CA GLU A 43 -2.96 -7.64 -10.03
C GLU A 43 -2.45 -8.92 -9.36
N ALA A 44 -1.24 -8.88 -8.78
CA ALA A 44 -0.62 -9.99 -8.08
C ALA A 44 -0.90 -9.96 -6.56
N VAL A 45 -1.71 -9.00 -6.09
CA VAL A 45 -2.08 -8.90 -4.67
C VAL A 45 -3.23 -9.85 -4.37
N ASP A 46 -2.93 -10.88 -3.61
CA ASP A 46 -3.92 -11.79 -3.05
C ASP A 46 -3.98 -11.69 -1.51
N ARG A 47 -4.88 -12.49 -0.92
CA ARG A 47 -5.06 -12.54 0.53
C ARG A 47 -3.84 -13.07 1.28
N ILE A 48 -3.03 -13.93 0.66
CA ILE A 48 -1.84 -14.51 1.27
C ILE A 48 -0.74 -13.45 1.36
N LEU A 49 -0.53 -12.69 0.27
CA LEU A 49 0.41 -11.58 0.22
C LEU A 49 0.04 -10.51 1.25
N LEU A 50 -1.23 -10.11 1.33
CA LEU A 50 -1.69 -9.15 2.33
C LEU A 50 -1.47 -9.66 3.76
N ARG A 51 -1.74 -10.93 4.04
CA ARG A 51 -1.47 -11.51 5.36
C ARG A 51 0.01 -11.48 5.71
N ARG A 52 0.89 -11.76 4.74
CA ARG A 52 2.34 -11.69 4.93
C ARG A 52 2.79 -10.26 5.22
N TYR A 53 2.24 -9.28 4.52
CA TYR A 53 2.52 -7.87 4.79
C TYR A 53 2.11 -7.45 6.21
N LEU A 54 0.90 -7.82 6.66
CA LEU A 54 0.46 -7.50 8.02
C LEU A 54 1.35 -8.14 9.10
N ALA A 55 1.82 -9.37 8.88
CA ALA A 55 2.79 -10.01 9.77
C ALA A 55 4.15 -9.28 9.77
N TYR A 56 4.59 -8.79 8.61
CA TYR A 56 5.78 -7.95 8.50
C TYR A 56 5.62 -6.63 9.27
N VAL A 57 4.52 -5.90 9.09
CA VAL A 57 4.25 -4.64 9.81
C VAL A 57 4.29 -4.86 11.32
N ALA A 58 3.64 -5.93 11.81
CA ALA A 58 3.63 -6.28 13.23
C ALA A 58 5.03 -6.53 13.83
N THR A 59 6.02 -6.89 13.01
CA THR A 59 7.41 -7.15 13.46
C THR A 59 8.36 -5.99 13.17
N SER A 60 8.01 -5.09 12.25
CA SER A 60 8.88 -4.02 11.76
C SER A 60 8.68 -2.69 12.49
N GLY A 61 7.61 -2.55 13.26
CA GLY A 61 7.30 -1.33 14.02
C GLY A 61 6.93 -0.13 13.13
N LEU A 62 6.49 -0.39 11.90
CA LEU A 62 5.91 0.63 11.01
C LEU A 62 4.58 1.15 11.55
#